data_AF-A0A7W4EVL3-F1
#
_entry.id   AF-A0A7W4EVL3-F1
#
_cell.length_a   1.000
_cell.length_b   1.000
_cell.length_c   1.000
_cell.angle_alpha   90.00
_cell.angle_beta   90.00
_cell.angle_gamma   90.00
#
_symmetry.space_group_name_H-M   'P 1'
#
loop_
_entity.id
_entity.type
_entity.pdbx_description
1 polymer ?
#
loop_
_entity_poly.entity_id
_entity_poly.type
_entity_poly.pdbx_seq_one_letter_code
_entity_poly.pdbx_strand_id
1 'polypeptide(L)'
;MKTARILLFLLILSPLASLWAQGNKPFITKWNTAPIGDEVFVNGTRNPNRTDNTHLYFPVIGMQLTVEFCEVSKLAAGNWTKVNAAPQDMTAENPLYIDFGKQGEFYVRVTGAGLEGFRLDINDNPAGDKGRLQRIVSWGDAAWSKLKAGFRGARILTQLPLDNDPDFPDAVKAPTLATKDLSGLFDGCVQLSQGNPAVWHLKDWDVSGVEDFTDLFLSCVGLNADVETWNMGNATSTRQMFRQNEKFTGDLSAWNVSKVKNASGMFWQCKQFNSDISGWDVSSMEDMQVMFSEATSFNCDLSQWRPKSLLRAGGILTNSAFSTEHWDKMLIAWGKLAAMGELSPNVYISAPGRTHTRAAKLAVAQLERIGWTVEDDNGLGSQGFTIQFNTHGGSPVPTREVIKDTNIELTEPRYKTTRPGYTFVGWYEDAQLTKTPSGLNNVLHNFLLHAKWTQNPSAQTFTVHFDSQGGSSVPDITVESGVKFAKPAAPTKEGAGFEGWCTDATGNTPFTGWESGVTANTTLYAKWKAAKYLVQFTKATDCTIGLTRVSDGTTLTSGNWYDGGEVELTATPSAG
;
A
#
# COMPACT_ATOMS: atom_id res chain seq x y z
N MET A 1 44.85 -51.59 46.92
CA MET A 1 43.40 -51.54 46.63
C MET A 1 42.87 -50.18 47.06
N LYS A 2 42.26 -49.44 46.13
CA LYS A 2 41.37 -48.26 46.33
C LYS A 2 41.97 -46.96 46.90
N THR A 3 42.50 -46.18 45.96
CA THR A 3 42.19 -44.77 45.65
C THR A 3 41.12 -44.06 46.49
N ALA A 4 41.48 -42.90 47.05
CA ALA A 4 40.92 -41.57 46.70
C ALA A 4 41.51 -40.51 47.66
N ARG A 5 42.36 -39.61 47.15
CA ARG A 5 42.72 -38.36 47.83
C ARG A 5 42.47 -37.19 46.90
N ILE A 6 41.75 -36.24 47.47
CA ILE A 6 41.29 -34.96 46.94
C ILE A 6 42.49 -34.11 46.54
N LEU A 7 42.50 -33.58 45.32
CA LEU A 7 43.19 -32.34 44.99
C LEU A 7 42.26 -31.45 44.16
N LEU A 8 42.04 -30.25 44.71
CA LEU A 8 41.32 -29.13 44.16
C LEU A 8 42.08 -28.60 42.93
N PHE A 9 41.45 -28.54 41.76
CA PHE A 9 41.98 -27.78 40.61
C PHE A 9 40.88 -26.87 40.05
N LEU A 10 41.22 -25.57 40.02
CA LEU A 10 40.46 -24.49 39.40
C LEU A 10 40.17 -24.79 37.93
N LEU A 11 38.90 -24.79 37.57
CA LEU A 11 38.39 -25.03 36.22
C LEU A 11 37.90 -23.69 35.64
N ILE A 12 38.85 -22.88 35.13
CA ILE A 12 38.57 -21.77 34.21
C ILE A 12 39.74 -21.68 33.22
N LEU A 13 39.52 -22.14 31.98
CA LEU A 13 40.15 -21.63 30.74
C LEU A 13 39.50 -22.35 29.53
N SER A 14 38.56 -21.61 28.92
CA SER A 14 38.08 -21.57 27.52
C SER A 14 38.21 -22.76 26.54
N PRO A 15 37.16 -23.05 25.75
CA PRO A 15 37.32 -23.58 24.40
C PRO A 15 37.47 -22.40 23.42
N LEU A 16 38.66 -21.84 23.29
CA LEU A 16 38.96 -20.76 22.33
C LEU A 16 39.98 -21.19 21.25
N ALA A 17 40.11 -22.49 21.00
CA ALA A 17 41.07 -23.02 20.03
C ALA A 17 40.40 -23.83 18.90
N SER A 18 39.19 -23.46 18.48
CA SER A 18 38.57 -24.02 17.26
C SER A 18 37.78 -23.02 16.41
N LEU A 19 37.98 -21.71 16.56
CA LEU A 19 37.26 -20.67 15.79
C LEU A 19 38.14 -19.80 14.87
N TRP A 20 39.45 -20.08 14.75
CA TRP A 20 40.39 -19.17 14.05
C TRP A 20 41.11 -19.82 12.87
N ALA A 21 40.40 -20.62 12.08
CA ALA A 21 40.86 -21.05 10.76
C ALA A 21 39.71 -21.03 9.73
N GLN A 22 38.92 -19.95 9.70
CA GLN A 22 38.22 -19.56 8.47
C GLN A 22 39.22 -18.74 7.65
N GLY A 23 39.72 -19.32 6.56
CA GLY A 23 40.55 -18.58 5.61
C GLY A 23 39.66 -17.55 4.90
N ASN A 24 39.86 -16.27 5.22
CA ASN A 24 39.15 -15.08 4.73
C ASN A 24 39.04 -15.06 3.19
N LYS A 25 38.12 -15.83 2.61
CA LYS A 25 37.98 -16.00 1.16
C LYS A 25 37.45 -14.71 0.55
N PRO A 26 38.14 -14.11 -0.43
CA PRO A 26 37.74 -12.81 -0.95
C PRO A 26 36.42 -12.86 -1.73
N PHE A 27 35.68 -11.77 -1.62
CA PHE A 27 34.69 -11.40 -2.63
C PHE A 27 35.45 -10.89 -3.87
N ILE A 28 35.17 -11.45 -5.05
CA ILE A 28 35.90 -11.13 -6.29
C ILE A 28 34.89 -10.80 -7.40
N THR A 29 35.17 -9.73 -8.14
CA THR A 29 34.38 -9.26 -9.29
C THR A 29 35.27 -8.91 -10.48
N LYS A 30 34.74 -9.02 -11.69
CA LYS A 30 35.42 -8.59 -12.93
C LYS A 30 34.74 -7.34 -13.49
N TRP A 31 35.54 -6.35 -13.85
CA TRP A 31 35.09 -5.05 -14.35
C TRP A 31 35.79 -4.68 -15.65
N ASN A 32 35.08 -3.93 -16.49
CA ASN A 32 35.65 -3.24 -17.64
C ASN A 32 35.62 -1.73 -17.39
N THR A 33 36.79 -1.09 -17.38
CA THR A 33 36.87 0.36 -17.14
C THR A 33 36.36 1.19 -18.33
N ALA A 34 36.23 0.57 -19.51
CA ALA A 34 35.61 1.20 -20.67
C ALA A 34 34.07 1.08 -20.59
N PRO A 35 33.31 2.20 -20.53
CA PRO A 35 31.86 2.14 -20.57
C PRO A 35 31.37 1.62 -21.94
N ILE A 36 30.32 0.79 -21.92
CA ILE A 36 29.68 0.26 -23.14
C ILE A 36 28.33 0.98 -23.36
N GLY A 37 28.07 1.45 -24.58
CA GLY A 37 26.75 1.93 -25.04
C GLY A 37 26.39 3.40 -24.72
N ASP A 38 25.08 3.71 -24.80
CA ASP A 38 24.48 5.05 -24.72
C ASP A 38 24.47 5.65 -23.29
N GLU A 39 24.94 4.92 -22.27
CA GLU A 39 24.92 5.33 -20.86
C GLU A 39 25.94 6.43 -20.51
N VAL A 40 26.73 6.87 -21.51
CA VAL A 40 27.66 7.99 -21.40
C VAL A 40 26.91 9.32 -21.36
N PHE A 41 25.69 9.39 -21.91
CA PHE A 41 24.96 10.65 -22.08
C PHE A 41 23.56 10.61 -21.43
N VAL A 42 23.25 11.64 -20.63
CA VAL A 42 21.87 11.94 -20.19
C VAL A 42 21.44 13.19 -20.93
N ASN A 43 20.36 13.11 -21.73
CA ASN A 43 19.87 14.21 -22.56
C ASN A 43 20.97 14.82 -23.47
N GLY A 44 21.86 14.00 -24.02
CA GLY A 44 22.95 14.45 -24.90
C GLY A 44 24.17 15.06 -24.20
N THR A 45 24.21 15.11 -22.86
CA THR A 45 25.37 15.60 -22.07
C THR A 45 26.07 14.46 -21.36
N ARG A 46 27.43 14.45 -21.35
CA ARG A 46 28.21 13.42 -20.63
C ARG A 46 27.73 13.38 -19.17
N ASN A 47 27.33 12.20 -18.71
CA ASN A 47 26.89 12.01 -17.33
C ASN A 47 28.03 12.42 -16.37
N PRO A 48 27.89 13.52 -15.60
CA PRO A 48 28.95 14.01 -14.73
C PRO A 48 29.24 13.04 -13.58
N ASN A 49 28.32 12.10 -13.31
CA ASN A 49 28.40 11.14 -12.21
C ASN A 49 29.09 9.83 -12.62
N ARG A 50 29.71 9.78 -13.81
CA ARG A 50 30.54 8.65 -14.26
C ARG A 50 32.03 8.97 -14.18
N THR A 51 32.78 8.00 -13.67
CA THR A 51 34.23 7.93 -13.75
C THR A 51 34.70 7.93 -15.21
N ASP A 52 35.96 8.27 -15.46
CA ASP A 52 36.57 8.15 -16.79
C ASP A 52 36.86 6.67 -17.14
N ASN A 53 37.67 6.43 -18.17
CA ASN A 53 37.97 5.08 -18.65
C ASN A 53 39.08 4.37 -17.86
N THR A 54 39.61 4.97 -16.78
CA THR A 54 40.66 4.40 -15.93
C THR A 54 40.27 4.33 -14.46
N HIS A 55 39.14 4.92 -14.08
CA HIS A 55 38.68 4.96 -12.70
C HIS A 55 37.37 4.20 -12.47
N LEU A 56 37.09 3.84 -11.21
CA LEU A 56 35.85 3.16 -10.80
C LEU A 56 35.45 3.57 -9.39
N TYR A 57 34.17 3.88 -9.18
CA TYR A 57 33.58 3.86 -7.85
C TYR A 57 33.20 2.42 -7.49
N PHE A 58 33.91 1.86 -6.52
CA PHE A 58 33.74 0.49 -6.07
C PHE A 58 32.81 0.43 -4.84
N PRO A 59 31.62 -0.17 -4.96
CA PRO A 59 30.50 0.10 -4.05
C PRO A 59 30.36 -0.97 -2.95
N VAL A 60 31.46 -1.32 -2.30
CA VAL A 60 31.44 -2.29 -1.19
C VAL A 60 31.11 -1.61 0.14
N ILE A 61 30.47 -2.34 1.03
CA ILE A 61 30.03 -1.86 2.34
C ILE A 61 30.63 -2.76 3.42
N GLY A 62 31.28 -2.15 4.39
CA GLY A 62 31.83 -2.85 5.53
C GLY A 62 32.96 -2.11 6.21
N MET A 63 33.49 -2.72 7.27
CA MET A 63 34.55 -2.14 8.10
C MET A 63 35.88 -2.85 7.91
N GLN A 64 36.98 -2.10 8.03
CA GLN A 64 38.34 -2.64 7.98
C GLN A 64 38.58 -3.53 6.75
N LEU A 65 38.18 -3.03 5.59
CA LEU A 65 38.25 -3.75 4.33
C LEU A 65 39.53 -3.42 3.57
N THR A 66 40.17 -4.43 2.99
CA THR A 66 41.30 -4.31 2.07
C THR A 66 40.83 -4.58 0.66
N VAL A 67 41.15 -3.68 -0.28
CA VAL A 67 40.79 -3.81 -1.69
C VAL A 67 42.05 -3.90 -2.54
N GLU A 68 42.05 -4.88 -3.43
CA GLU A 68 43.12 -5.10 -4.39
C GLU A 68 42.54 -5.30 -5.79
N PHE A 69 43.29 -4.93 -6.81
CA PHE A 69 42.93 -5.20 -8.20
C PHE A 69 44.05 -5.87 -8.97
N CYS A 70 43.69 -6.62 -10.01
CA CYS A 70 44.62 -7.26 -10.93
C CYS A 70 44.12 -7.09 -12.37
N GLU A 71 44.99 -6.64 -13.27
CA GLU A 71 44.69 -6.66 -14.70
C GLU A 71 44.52 -8.11 -15.17
N VAL A 72 43.47 -8.41 -15.94
CA VAL A 72 43.17 -9.79 -16.38
C VAL A 72 44.37 -10.46 -17.04
N SER A 73 45.08 -9.74 -17.91
CA SER A 73 46.27 -10.25 -18.63
C SER A 73 47.45 -10.59 -17.71
N LYS A 74 47.44 -10.10 -16.47
CA LYS A 74 48.51 -10.28 -15.47
C LYS A 74 48.12 -11.23 -14.34
N LEU A 75 46.92 -11.80 -14.37
CA LEU A 75 46.44 -12.69 -13.30
C LEU A 75 47.36 -13.90 -13.08
N ALA A 76 47.85 -14.51 -14.16
CA ALA A 76 48.76 -15.67 -14.08
C ALA A 76 50.07 -15.35 -13.35
N ALA A 77 50.50 -14.09 -13.32
CA ALA A 77 51.68 -13.66 -12.57
C ALA A 77 51.37 -13.37 -11.09
N GLY A 78 50.09 -13.42 -10.67
CA GLY A 78 49.67 -13.16 -9.29
C GLY A 78 49.82 -11.70 -8.85
N ASN A 79 49.95 -10.77 -9.79
CA ASN A 79 50.27 -9.37 -9.51
C ASN A 79 49.02 -8.57 -9.12
N TRP A 80 48.70 -8.57 -7.83
CA TRP A 80 47.63 -7.75 -7.26
C TRP A 80 48.18 -6.41 -6.74
N THR A 81 47.52 -5.32 -7.10
CA THR A 81 47.82 -3.97 -6.62
C THR A 81 46.86 -3.60 -5.51
N LYS A 82 47.38 -3.20 -4.34
CA LYS A 82 46.57 -2.67 -3.25
C LYS A 82 46.05 -1.27 -3.59
N VAL A 83 44.75 -1.07 -3.40
CA VAL A 83 44.11 0.25 -3.57
C VAL A 83 44.35 1.10 -2.32
N ASN A 84 44.12 0.53 -1.13
CA ASN A 84 44.27 1.22 0.14
C ASN A 84 45.52 0.74 0.90
N ALA A 85 46.24 1.69 1.49
CA ALA A 85 47.48 1.42 2.25
C ALA A 85 47.22 0.67 3.57
N ALA A 86 46.04 0.86 4.15
CA ALA A 86 45.55 0.17 5.34
C ALA A 86 44.05 -0.16 5.17
N PRO A 87 43.51 -1.14 5.91
CA PRO A 87 42.09 -1.44 5.88
C PRO A 87 41.24 -0.20 6.22
N GLN A 88 40.15 0.01 5.48
CA GLN A 88 39.29 1.18 5.61
C GLN A 88 37.82 0.79 5.67
N ASP A 89 37.02 1.64 6.32
CA ASP A 89 35.58 1.50 6.35
C ASP A 89 34.98 2.08 5.06
N MET A 90 34.03 1.36 4.48
CA MET A 90 33.36 1.73 3.24
C MET A 90 31.85 1.70 3.45
N THR A 91 31.18 2.71 2.91
CA THR A 91 29.74 2.91 3.07
C THR A 91 29.10 3.19 1.72
N ALA A 92 27.78 3.05 1.65
CA ALA A 92 27.02 3.41 0.46
C ALA A 92 27.21 4.90 0.10
N GLU A 93 27.33 5.77 1.10
CA GLU A 93 27.45 7.22 0.91
C GLU A 93 28.88 7.67 0.56
N ASN A 94 29.88 6.79 0.75
CA ASN A 94 31.28 7.07 0.47
C ASN A 94 31.93 5.84 -0.19
N PRO A 95 31.64 5.57 -1.48
CA PRO A 95 32.23 4.45 -2.20
C PRO A 95 33.72 4.67 -2.43
N LEU A 96 34.49 3.57 -2.50
CA LEU A 96 35.92 3.63 -2.74
C LEU A 96 36.22 4.02 -4.19
N TYR A 97 37.09 4.99 -4.40
CA TYR A 97 37.57 5.38 -5.73
C TYR A 97 38.84 4.59 -6.08
N ILE A 98 38.79 3.81 -7.16
CA ILE A 98 39.92 3.01 -7.67
C ILE A 98 40.46 3.66 -8.94
N ASP A 99 41.77 3.90 -8.99
CA ASP A 99 42.50 4.25 -10.21
C ASP A 99 43.27 3.02 -10.73
N PHE A 100 42.92 2.56 -11.93
CA PHE A 100 43.57 1.44 -12.59
C PHE A 100 44.79 1.87 -13.43
N GLY A 101 45.01 3.18 -13.61
CA GLY A 101 46.09 3.79 -14.39
C GLY A 101 45.97 3.64 -15.89
N LYS A 102 45.03 2.81 -16.38
CA LYS A 102 44.77 2.58 -17.81
C LYS A 102 43.39 1.99 -18.06
N GLN A 103 42.96 2.03 -19.32
CA GLN A 103 41.77 1.34 -19.77
C GLN A 103 42.01 -0.17 -19.90
N GLY A 104 41.05 -0.98 -19.47
CA GLY A 104 41.11 -2.43 -19.63
C GLY A 104 40.10 -3.21 -18.78
N GLU A 105 40.30 -4.53 -18.73
CA GLU A 105 39.55 -5.42 -17.85
C GLU A 105 40.38 -5.76 -16.60
N PHE A 106 39.72 -5.71 -15.45
CA PHE A 106 40.36 -5.92 -14.15
C PHE A 106 39.50 -6.80 -13.25
N TYR A 107 40.16 -7.66 -12.49
CA TYR A 107 39.59 -8.28 -11.32
C TYR A 107 39.76 -7.35 -10.12
N VAL A 108 38.73 -7.20 -9.31
CA VAL A 108 38.78 -6.51 -8.02
C VAL A 108 38.41 -7.52 -6.95
N ARG A 109 39.24 -7.63 -5.91
CA ARG A 109 38.99 -8.49 -4.75
C ARG A 109 38.95 -7.69 -3.46
N VAL A 110 38.07 -8.11 -2.56
CA VAL A 110 37.88 -7.52 -1.24
C VAL A 110 38.09 -8.58 -0.18
N THR A 111 38.84 -8.23 0.87
CA THR A 111 39.00 -9.06 2.07
C THR A 111 38.76 -8.22 3.32
N GLY A 112 38.28 -8.86 4.38
CA GLY A 112 38.06 -8.21 5.67
C GLY A 112 36.83 -8.78 6.37
N ALA A 113 36.97 -9.07 7.66
CA ALA A 113 35.90 -9.69 8.45
C ALA A 113 34.64 -8.82 8.59
N GLY A 114 34.76 -7.51 8.34
CA GLY A 114 33.65 -6.56 8.37
C GLY A 114 32.90 -6.42 7.04
N LEU A 115 33.16 -7.27 6.02
CA LEU A 115 32.44 -7.23 4.75
C LEU A 115 30.98 -7.66 4.96
N GLU A 116 30.05 -6.76 4.65
CA GLU A 116 28.63 -6.98 4.94
C GLU A 116 27.71 -6.69 3.75
N GLY A 117 28.16 -5.91 2.75
CA GLY A 117 27.30 -5.51 1.65
C GLY A 117 28.01 -5.04 0.39
N PHE A 118 27.22 -4.89 -0.67
CA PHE A 118 27.63 -4.37 -1.97
C PHE A 118 26.42 -3.66 -2.55
N ARG A 119 26.56 -2.42 -3.01
CA ARG A 119 25.42 -1.61 -3.48
C ARG A 119 25.76 -0.69 -4.62
N LEU A 120 25.57 -1.19 -5.84
CA LEU A 120 25.67 -0.38 -7.05
C LEU A 120 24.62 0.73 -7.11
N ASP A 121 23.41 0.51 -6.60
CA ASP A 121 22.31 1.47 -6.69
C ASP A 121 22.18 2.39 -5.47
N ILE A 122 22.96 3.47 -5.47
CA ILE A 122 22.88 4.54 -4.49
C ILE A 122 22.26 5.78 -5.15
N ASN A 123 20.93 5.88 -5.08
CA ASN A 123 20.05 7.05 -5.35
C ASN A 123 20.70 8.26 -6.04
N ASP A 124 21.22 8.07 -7.27
CA ASP A 124 21.93 9.03 -8.13
C ASP A 124 22.54 10.25 -7.44
N ASN A 125 23.69 10.07 -6.76
CA ASN A 125 24.94 10.83 -7.00
C ASN A 125 26.09 10.41 -6.04
N PRO A 126 27.17 9.74 -6.49
CA PRO A 126 27.33 9.03 -7.76
C PRO A 126 27.19 7.51 -7.61
N ALA A 127 26.42 6.89 -8.50
CA ALA A 127 26.30 5.45 -8.69
C ALA A 127 26.42 5.10 -10.19
N GLY A 128 27.55 5.50 -10.80
CA GLY A 128 27.72 5.56 -12.26
C GLY A 128 28.31 4.33 -12.96
N ASP A 129 28.90 3.38 -12.22
CA ASP A 129 29.69 2.30 -12.84
C ASP A 129 28.96 0.96 -12.95
N LYS A 130 27.63 0.97 -12.80
CA LYS A 130 26.76 -0.21 -12.93
C LYS A 130 26.95 -0.92 -14.28
N GLY A 131 27.10 -0.15 -15.37
CA GLY A 131 27.39 -0.66 -16.70
C GLY A 131 28.84 -1.13 -16.94
N ARG A 132 29.61 -1.41 -15.87
CA ARG A 132 31.01 -1.85 -15.96
C ARG A 132 31.28 -3.19 -15.29
N LEU A 133 30.40 -3.66 -14.41
CA LEU A 133 30.52 -4.96 -13.76
C LEU A 133 30.16 -6.06 -14.75
N GLN A 134 31.13 -6.89 -15.12
CA GLN A 134 30.96 -7.98 -16.08
C GLN A 134 30.63 -9.31 -15.43
N ARG A 135 31.17 -9.58 -14.23
CA ARG A 135 31.07 -10.89 -13.57
C ARG A 135 31.21 -10.80 -12.06
N ILE A 136 30.42 -11.60 -11.34
CA ILE A 136 30.70 -11.98 -9.95
C ILE A 136 31.51 -13.27 -10.00
N VAL A 137 32.76 -13.22 -9.53
CA VAL A 137 33.71 -14.34 -9.63
C VAL A 137 33.64 -15.22 -8.39
N SER A 138 33.53 -14.62 -7.20
CA SER A 138 33.43 -15.31 -5.91
C SER A 138 32.61 -14.46 -4.94
N TRP A 139 31.70 -15.07 -4.19
CA TRP A 139 30.96 -14.41 -3.10
C TRP A 139 31.79 -14.19 -1.82
N GLY A 140 32.96 -14.83 -1.71
CA GLY A 140 33.73 -14.87 -0.48
C GLY A 140 33.01 -15.56 0.69
N ASP A 141 33.64 -15.59 1.85
CA ASP A 141 33.08 -16.16 3.09
C ASP A 141 32.35 -15.14 3.98
N ALA A 142 32.08 -13.95 3.45
CA ALA A 142 31.33 -12.91 4.13
C ALA A 142 29.88 -13.32 4.42
N ALA A 143 29.39 -12.91 5.60
CA ALA A 143 27.99 -13.02 5.98
C ALA A 143 27.24 -11.78 5.47
N TRP A 144 26.61 -11.90 4.31
CA TRP A 144 26.02 -10.78 3.58
C TRP A 144 24.72 -10.31 4.22
N SER A 145 24.77 -9.19 4.95
CA SER A 145 23.62 -8.58 5.63
C SER A 145 23.01 -7.39 4.86
N LYS A 146 23.73 -6.83 3.88
CA LYS A 146 23.34 -5.65 3.09
C LYS A 146 23.46 -5.89 1.58
N LEU A 147 22.59 -6.75 1.05
CA LEU A 147 22.54 -7.09 -0.39
C LEU A 147 21.36 -6.47 -1.16
N LYS A 148 20.43 -5.80 -0.49
CA LYS A 148 19.33 -5.09 -1.14
C LYS A 148 19.84 -4.20 -2.28
N ALA A 149 19.27 -4.38 -3.48
CA ALA A 149 19.62 -3.65 -4.70
C ALA A 149 21.12 -3.72 -5.07
N GLY A 150 21.82 -4.78 -4.64
CA GLY A 150 23.28 -4.82 -4.67
C GLY A 150 23.89 -4.72 -6.06
N PHE A 151 23.34 -5.47 -7.03
CA PHE A 151 23.79 -5.48 -8.43
C PHE A 151 22.80 -4.82 -9.38
N ARG A 152 21.82 -4.07 -8.84
CA ARG A 152 20.76 -3.44 -9.62
C ARG A 152 21.31 -2.56 -10.73
N GLY A 153 20.81 -2.77 -11.94
CA GLY A 153 21.19 -2.06 -13.15
C GLY A 153 22.55 -2.46 -13.71
N ALA A 154 23.19 -3.52 -13.21
CA ALA A 154 24.42 -4.06 -13.81
C ALA A 154 24.11 -4.77 -15.14
N ARG A 155 23.82 -3.97 -16.17
CA ARG A 155 23.28 -4.45 -17.45
C ARG A 155 24.22 -5.39 -18.18
N ILE A 156 25.52 -5.25 -18.00
CA ILE A 156 26.56 -6.08 -18.64
C ILE A 156 27.10 -7.19 -17.74
N LEU A 157 26.49 -7.40 -16.56
CA LEU A 157 26.78 -8.56 -15.73
C LEU A 157 26.29 -9.80 -16.49
N THR A 158 27.20 -10.68 -16.89
CA THR A 158 26.90 -11.85 -17.75
C THR A 158 27.03 -13.18 -17.02
N GLN A 159 27.72 -13.21 -15.88
CA GLN A 159 28.10 -14.45 -15.21
C GLN A 159 28.15 -14.28 -13.68
N LEU A 160 27.66 -15.31 -13.00
CA LEU A 160 27.88 -15.56 -11.57
C LEU A 160 29.09 -16.50 -11.39
N PRO A 161 29.50 -16.86 -10.15
CA PRO A 161 30.61 -17.79 -9.95
C PRO A 161 30.42 -19.08 -10.74
N LEU A 162 31.52 -19.56 -11.35
CA LEU A 162 31.50 -20.75 -12.21
C LEU A 162 31.98 -21.97 -11.44
N ASP A 163 31.49 -23.14 -11.83
CA ASP A 163 31.80 -24.40 -11.15
C ASP A 163 33.28 -24.81 -11.22
N ASN A 164 33.90 -24.53 -12.38
CA ASN A 164 35.27 -24.90 -12.75
C ASN A 164 36.00 -23.69 -13.36
N ASP A 165 36.01 -22.55 -12.66
CA ASP A 165 36.83 -21.42 -13.10
C ASP A 165 38.32 -21.78 -12.98
N PRO A 166 39.08 -21.91 -14.10
CA PRO A 166 40.49 -22.24 -14.04
C PRO A 166 41.34 -21.15 -13.37
N ASP A 167 40.87 -19.91 -13.41
CA ASP A 167 41.55 -18.77 -12.82
C ASP A 167 41.26 -18.65 -11.30
N PHE A 168 40.13 -19.19 -10.85
CA PHE A 168 39.65 -19.07 -9.47
C PHE A 168 39.03 -20.39 -8.94
N PRO A 169 39.84 -21.47 -8.79
CA PRO A 169 39.33 -22.78 -8.39
C PRO A 169 38.71 -22.82 -6.97
N ASP A 170 39.11 -21.88 -6.10
CA ASP A 170 38.64 -21.79 -4.70
C ASP A 170 37.46 -20.82 -4.51
N ALA A 171 36.88 -20.30 -5.59
CA ALA A 171 35.79 -19.33 -5.55
C ALA A 171 34.59 -19.84 -4.72
N VAL A 172 34.03 -18.96 -3.89
CA VAL A 172 32.81 -19.26 -3.15
C VAL A 172 31.61 -19.02 -4.08
N LYS A 173 30.85 -20.09 -4.33
CA LYS A 173 29.82 -20.12 -5.40
C LYS A 173 28.46 -19.60 -4.96
N ALA A 174 28.09 -19.86 -3.71
CA ALA A 174 26.86 -19.38 -3.08
C ALA A 174 27.20 -18.42 -1.93
N PRO A 175 26.50 -17.28 -1.80
CA PRO A 175 26.71 -16.37 -0.69
C PRO A 175 26.19 -16.95 0.62
N THR A 176 26.86 -16.64 1.73
CA THR A 176 26.25 -16.82 3.06
C THR A 176 25.30 -15.65 3.31
N LEU A 177 23.99 -15.90 3.24
CA LEU A 177 22.97 -14.87 3.41
C LEU A 177 22.67 -14.64 4.90
N ALA A 178 23.01 -13.45 5.41
CA ALA A 178 22.62 -12.97 6.74
C ALA A 178 21.49 -11.93 6.68
N THR A 179 21.02 -11.60 5.47
CA THR A 179 19.92 -10.68 5.20
C THR A 179 18.59 -11.41 5.11
N LYS A 180 17.50 -10.70 5.44
CA LYS A 180 16.11 -11.12 5.17
C LYS A 180 15.54 -10.51 3.89
N ASP A 181 16.27 -9.59 3.27
CA ASP A 181 15.84 -8.77 2.15
C ASP A 181 16.84 -8.92 0.99
N LEU A 182 16.38 -9.54 -0.10
CA LEU A 182 17.10 -9.65 -1.37
C LEU A 182 16.49 -8.73 -2.44
N SER A 183 15.62 -7.79 -2.04
CA SER A 183 14.85 -7.01 -2.99
C SER A 183 15.74 -6.23 -3.96
N GLY A 184 15.41 -6.35 -5.25
CA GLY A 184 16.11 -5.72 -6.36
C GLY A 184 17.56 -6.15 -6.56
N LEU A 185 18.07 -7.21 -5.92
CA LEU A 185 19.50 -7.56 -5.97
C LEU A 185 20.03 -7.67 -7.40
N PHE A 186 19.27 -8.24 -8.35
CA PHE A 186 19.64 -8.33 -9.77
C PHE A 186 18.66 -7.59 -10.71
N ASP A 187 17.84 -6.68 -10.20
CA ASP A 187 16.92 -5.88 -11.03
C ASP A 187 17.69 -5.19 -12.17
N GLY A 188 17.28 -5.42 -13.42
CA GLY A 188 17.88 -4.80 -14.60
C GLY A 188 19.21 -5.41 -15.05
N CYS A 189 19.62 -6.56 -14.52
CA CYS A 189 20.76 -7.33 -15.04
C CYS A 189 20.38 -8.06 -16.35
N VAL A 190 20.15 -7.29 -17.41
CA VAL A 190 19.58 -7.79 -18.68
C VAL A 190 20.47 -8.82 -19.39
N GLN A 191 21.80 -8.69 -19.31
CA GLN A 191 22.74 -9.63 -19.92
C GLN A 191 23.11 -10.81 -19.02
N LEU A 192 22.55 -10.91 -17.81
CA LEU A 192 22.83 -12.04 -16.93
C LEU A 192 22.62 -13.34 -17.70
N SER A 193 21.54 -13.39 -18.47
CA SER A 193 21.16 -14.43 -19.43
C SER A 193 22.15 -14.84 -20.54
N GLN A 194 23.13 -14.01 -20.90
CA GLN A 194 24.04 -14.29 -22.03
C GLN A 194 25.19 -15.24 -21.66
N GLY A 195 25.41 -15.52 -20.36
CA GLY A 195 26.26 -16.63 -19.95
C GLY A 195 25.55 -17.99 -20.10
N ASN A 196 26.13 -19.03 -19.51
CA ASN A 196 25.47 -20.34 -19.42
C ASN A 196 24.70 -20.45 -18.08
N PRO A 197 23.39 -20.18 -18.01
CA PRO A 197 22.63 -20.22 -16.76
C PRO A 197 22.65 -21.57 -16.04
N ALA A 198 22.94 -22.67 -16.76
CA ALA A 198 23.01 -24.01 -16.18
C ALA A 198 24.17 -24.19 -15.17
N VAL A 199 25.08 -23.22 -15.05
CA VAL A 199 26.28 -23.30 -14.19
C VAL A 199 26.36 -22.21 -13.12
N TRP A 200 25.25 -21.53 -12.79
CA TRP A 200 25.27 -20.37 -11.86
C TRP A 200 24.94 -20.69 -10.40
N HIS A 201 24.54 -21.93 -10.10
CA HIS A 201 24.36 -22.40 -8.73
C HIS A 201 23.38 -21.56 -7.91
N LEU A 202 22.37 -20.93 -8.54
CA LEU A 202 21.34 -20.23 -7.76
C LEU A 202 20.61 -21.22 -6.85
N LYS A 203 20.41 -22.46 -7.31
CA LYS A 203 19.87 -23.58 -6.52
C LYS A 203 20.62 -23.89 -5.22
N ASP A 204 21.90 -23.50 -5.13
CA ASP A 204 22.76 -23.76 -3.97
C ASP A 204 22.67 -22.64 -2.91
N TRP A 205 21.92 -21.56 -3.19
CA TRP A 205 21.70 -20.49 -2.22
C TRP A 205 20.77 -20.96 -1.11
N ASP A 206 21.21 -20.83 0.14
CA ASP A 206 20.33 -20.99 1.29
C ASP A 206 19.49 -19.72 1.49
N VAL A 207 18.31 -19.70 0.88
CA VAL A 207 17.34 -18.60 1.01
C VAL A 207 16.32 -18.83 2.13
N SER A 208 16.50 -19.85 2.98
CA SER A 208 15.50 -20.24 3.99
C SER A 208 15.24 -19.15 5.04
N GLY A 209 16.18 -18.23 5.25
CA GLY A 209 16.04 -17.06 6.12
C GLY A 209 15.46 -15.81 5.46
N VAL A 210 15.27 -15.80 4.13
CA VAL A 210 14.86 -14.61 3.37
C VAL A 210 13.34 -14.44 3.39
N GLU A 211 12.89 -13.21 3.61
CA GLU A 211 11.47 -12.83 3.71
C GLU A 211 11.00 -12.00 2.51
N ASP A 212 11.88 -11.20 1.88
CA ASP A 212 11.53 -10.29 0.77
C ASP A 212 12.38 -10.56 -0.49
N PHE A 213 11.69 -10.96 -1.57
CA PHE A 213 12.25 -11.24 -2.90
C PHE A 213 11.76 -10.22 -3.96
N THR A 214 11.20 -9.08 -3.52
CA THR A 214 10.63 -8.06 -4.39
C THR A 214 11.64 -7.64 -5.47
N ASP A 215 11.25 -7.69 -6.74
CA ASP A 215 12.06 -7.28 -7.89
C ASP A 215 13.39 -8.05 -8.07
N LEU A 216 13.63 -9.18 -7.40
CA LEU A 216 14.93 -9.86 -7.38
C LEU A 216 15.54 -10.07 -8.77
N PHE A 217 14.73 -10.55 -9.73
CA PHE A 217 15.13 -10.76 -11.13
C PHE A 217 14.29 -9.93 -12.11
N LEU A 218 13.79 -8.77 -11.66
CA LEU A 218 13.04 -7.84 -12.51
C LEU A 218 13.89 -7.48 -13.74
N SER A 219 13.30 -7.59 -14.92
CA SER A 219 13.94 -7.27 -16.21
C SER A 219 15.23 -8.08 -16.52
N CYS A 220 15.44 -9.23 -15.88
CA CYS A 220 16.46 -10.21 -16.31
C CYS A 220 15.98 -11.01 -17.53
N VAL A 221 15.79 -10.35 -18.67
CA VAL A 221 14.97 -10.83 -19.82
C VAL A 221 15.26 -12.26 -20.32
N GLY A 222 16.51 -12.72 -20.28
CA GLY A 222 16.85 -14.07 -20.74
C GLY A 222 17.20 -15.07 -19.62
N LEU A 223 17.04 -14.72 -18.34
CA LEU A 223 17.49 -15.52 -17.21
C LEU A 223 16.55 -16.72 -17.00
N ASN A 224 16.99 -17.93 -17.28
CA ASN A 224 16.29 -19.13 -16.81
C ASN A 224 16.95 -19.64 -15.51
N ALA A 225 16.58 -19.05 -14.38
CA ALA A 225 17.18 -19.35 -13.08
C ALA A 225 16.78 -20.73 -12.55
N ASP A 226 17.74 -21.50 -12.04
CA ASP A 226 17.55 -22.78 -11.36
C ASP A 226 17.20 -22.56 -9.88
N VAL A 227 15.92 -22.31 -9.60
CA VAL A 227 15.43 -21.93 -8.25
C VAL A 227 14.44 -22.95 -7.67
N GLU A 228 14.34 -24.13 -8.29
CA GLU A 228 13.37 -25.16 -7.93
C GLU A 228 13.57 -25.67 -6.49
N THR A 229 14.81 -25.66 -6.00
CA THR A 229 15.21 -26.15 -4.67
C THR A 229 15.05 -25.13 -3.54
N TRP A 230 14.68 -23.88 -3.85
CA TRP A 230 14.62 -22.81 -2.86
C TRP A 230 13.54 -23.05 -1.80
N ASN A 231 13.92 -22.88 -0.53
CA ASN A 231 12.99 -22.94 0.58
C ASN A 231 12.27 -21.59 0.76
N MET A 232 11.10 -21.47 0.13
CA MET A 232 10.26 -20.26 0.18
C MET A 232 9.40 -20.13 1.44
N GLY A 233 9.55 -21.02 2.42
CA GLY A 233 8.66 -21.11 3.59
C GLY A 233 8.67 -19.90 4.53
N ASN A 234 9.57 -18.92 4.35
CA ASN A 234 9.58 -17.64 5.05
C ASN A 234 9.28 -16.43 4.15
N ALA A 235 9.13 -16.64 2.84
CA ALA A 235 8.86 -15.56 1.91
C ALA A 235 7.50 -14.91 2.20
N THR A 236 7.49 -13.59 2.25
CA THR A 236 6.29 -12.75 2.46
C THR A 236 5.98 -11.88 1.23
N SER A 237 6.98 -11.55 0.42
CA SER A 237 6.84 -10.84 -0.84
C SER A 237 7.66 -11.48 -1.96
N THR A 238 7.00 -11.78 -3.08
CA THR A 238 7.60 -12.18 -4.37
C THR A 238 7.21 -11.20 -5.48
N ARG A 239 6.79 -9.98 -5.10
CA ARG A 239 6.36 -8.92 -5.99
C ARG A 239 7.35 -8.73 -7.14
N GLN A 240 6.87 -8.84 -8.38
CA GLN A 240 7.63 -8.64 -9.61
C GLN A 240 8.94 -9.44 -9.73
N MET A 241 9.13 -10.49 -8.92
CA MET A 241 10.38 -11.24 -8.82
C MET A 241 10.91 -11.70 -10.19
N PHE A 242 10.03 -12.12 -11.10
CA PHE A 242 10.39 -12.55 -12.46
C PHE A 242 9.80 -11.64 -13.55
N ARG A 243 9.28 -10.46 -13.21
CA ARG A 243 8.65 -9.59 -14.22
C ARG A 243 9.63 -9.32 -15.37
N GLN A 244 9.12 -9.42 -16.60
CA GLN A 244 9.89 -9.31 -17.85
C GLN A 244 11.00 -10.35 -18.04
N ASN A 245 11.06 -11.41 -17.24
CA ASN A 245 11.96 -12.52 -17.48
C ASN A 245 11.37 -13.46 -18.55
N GLU A 246 11.48 -13.04 -19.81
CA GLU A 246 10.79 -13.66 -20.94
C GLU A 246 11.17 -15.12 -21.19
N LYS A 247 12.35 -15.57 -20.74
CA LYS A 247 12.87 -16.94 -20.94
C LYS A 247 12.70 -17.86 -19.74
N PHE A 248 12.13 -17.37 -18.64
CA PHE A 248 11.95 -18.17 -17.44
C PHE A 248 10.97 -19.33 -17.65
N THR A 249 11.41 -20.54 -17.30
CA THR A 249 10.67 -21.81 -17.43
C THR A 249 10.75 -22.68 -16.17
N GLY A 250 11.36 -22.18 -15.09
CA GLY A 250 11.66 -22.96 -13.89
C GLY A 250 10.44 -23.65 -13.28
N ASP A 251 10.65 -24.85 -12.73
CA ASP A 251 9.62 -25.62 -12.05
C ASP A 251 9.43 -25.12 -10.61
N LEU A 252 8.27 -24.53 -10.33
CA LEU A 252 7.98 -23.96 -9.02
C LEU A 252 6.94 -24.78 -8.24
N SER A 253 6.62 -25.99 -8.70
CA SER A 253 5.59 -26.85 -8.08
C SER A 253 5.90 -27.20 -6.61
N ALA A 254 7.19 -27.29 -6.26
CA ALA A 254 7.65 -27.61 -4.91
C ALA A 254 7.71 -26.40 -3.95
N TRP A 255 7.49 -25.18 -4.43
CA TRP A 255 7.61 -23.98 -3.59
C TRP A 255 6.48 -23.90 -2.55
N ASN A 256 6.87 -23.67 -1.29
CA ASN A 256 5.92 -23.32 -0.24
C ASN A 256 5.66 -21.81 -0.23
N VAL A 257 4.53 -21.39 -0.81
CA VAL A 257 4.11 -19.97 -0.87
C VAL A 257 3.06 -19.60 0.18
N SER A 258 2.80 -20.45 1.18
CA SER A 258 1.72 -20.27 2.17
C SER A 258 1.82 -19.00 3.03
N LYS A 259 3.00 -18.37 3.10
CA LYS A 259 3.22 -17.10 3.81
C LYS A 259 3.32 -15.88 2.90
N VAL A 260 3.35 -16.07 1.58
CA VAL A 260 3.45 -14.97 0.62
C VAL A 260 2.17 -14.15 0.68
N LYS A 261 2.32 -12.85 0.90
CA LYS A 261 1.21 -11.88 0.91
C LYS A 261 1.14 -11.09 -0.38
N ASN A 262 2.29 -10.77 -0.98
CA ASN A 262 2.36 -9.96 -2.21
C ASN A 262 3.07 -10.74 -3.32
N ALA A 263 2.32 -11.11 -4.36
CA ALA A 263 2.81 -11.73 -5.59
C ALA A 263 2.49 -10.86 -6.82
N SER A 264 2.19 -9.58 -6.61
CA SER A 264 1.81 -8.66 -7.68
C SER A 264 2.88 -8.60 -8.78
N GLY A 265 2.47 -8.81 -10.02
CA GLY A 265 3.31 -8.81 -11.21
C GLY A 265 4.44 -9.84 -11.23
N MET A 266 4.43 -10.86 -10.34
CA MET A 266 5.53 -11.83 -10.22
C MET A 266 5.96 -12.43 -11.56
N PHE A 267 5.01 -12.72 -12.45
CA PHE A 267 5.24 -13.26 -13.80
C PHE A 267 4.73 -12.34 -14.93
N TRP A 268 4.55 -11.04 -14.67
CA TRP A 268 4.11 -10.11 -15.72
C TRP A 268 5.14 -10.08 -16.85
N GLN A 269 4.72 -10.34 -18.09
CA GLN A 269 5.59 -10.46 -19.27
C GLN A 269 6.59 -11.63 -19.22
N CYS A 270 6.37 -12.65 -18.37
CA CYS A 270 7.09 -13.93 -18.44
C CYS A 270 6.57 -14.79 -19.60
N LYS A 271 6.99 -14.49 -20.83
CA LYS A 271 6.43 -15.07 -22.05
C LYS A 271 6.50 -16.61 -22.14
N GLN A 272 7.50 -17.25 -21.54
CA GLN A 272 7.71 -18.70 -21.58
C GLN A 272 7.27 -19.45 -20.30
N PHE A 273 6.85 -18.73 -19.26
CA PHE A 273 6.47 -19.37 -18.00
C PHE A 273 5.18 -20.16 -18.13
N ASN A 274 5.20 -21.45 -17.78
CA ASN A 274 4.05 -22.35 -17.79
C ASN A 274 4.21 -23.52 -16.80
N SER A 275 4.87 -23.29 -15.66
CA SER A 275 5.03 -24.32 -14.62
C SER A 275 3.68 -24.66 -13.97
N ASP A 276 3.52 -25.92 -13.53
CA ASP A 276 2.35 -26.35 -12.76
C ASP A 276 2.43 -25.80 -11.34
N ILE A 277 1.66 -24.75 -11.09
CA ILE A 277 1.51 -24.10 -9.79
C ILE A 277 0.13 -24.36 -9.18
N SER A 278 -0.61 -25.36 -9.69
CA SER A 278 -1.96 -25.68 -9.22
C SER A 278 -1.99 -26.08 -7.74
N GLY A 279 -0.90 -26.64 -7.22
CA GLY A 279 -0.75 -27.08 -5.83
C GLY A 279 -0.35 -25.99 -4.82
N TRP A 280 -0.13 -24.74 -5.25
CA TRP A 280 0.25 -23.66 -4.35
C TRP A 280 -0.84 -23.31 -3.33
N ASP A 281 -0.44 -23.20 -2.06
CA ASP A 281 -1.30 -22.62 -1.02
C ASP A 281 -1.26 -21.09 -1.11
N VAL A 282 -2.23 -20.52 -1.82
CA VAL A 282 -2.38 -19.06 -2.00
C VAL A 282 -3.28 -18.41 -0.93
N SER A 283 -3.61 -19.11 0.16
CA SER A 283 -4.62 -18.65 1.12
C SER A 283 -4.25 -17.35 1.85
N SER A 284 -2.95 -17.08 2.01
CA SER A 284 -2.43 -15.86 2.63
C SER A 284 -2.16 -14.71 1.64
N MET A 285 -2.26 -14.94 0.34
CA MET A 285 -1.94 -13.92 -0.66
C MET A 285 -3.01 -12.83 -0.67
N GLU A 286 -2.58 -11.59 -0.49
CA GLU A 286 -3.42 -10.39 -0.45
C GLU A 286 -3.40 -9.64 -1.79
N ASP A 287 -2.30 -9.72 -2.54
CA ASP A 287 -2.12 -9.00 -3.80
C ASP A 287 -1.50 -9.89 -4.90
N MET A 288 -2.26 -10.09 -5.97
CA MET A 288 -1.89 -10.81 -7.20
C MET A 288 -2.14 -9.94 -8.45
N GLN A 289 -2.17 -8.60 -8.33
CA GLN A 289 -2.39 -7.72 -9.48
C GLN A 289 -1.41 -8.05 -10.61
N VAL A 290 -1.92 -8.13 -11.84
CA VAL A 290 -1.15 -8.36 -13.08
C VAL A 290 -0.19 -9.56 -13.05
N MET A 291 -0.38 -10.52 -12.13
CA MET A 291 0.60 -11.58 -11.86
C MET A 291 1.00 -12.37 -13.10
N PHE A 292 0.06 -12.70 -13.98
CA PHE A 292 0.30 -13.39 -15.26
C PHE A 292 -0.07 -12.55 -16.48
N SER A 293 -0.16 -11.23 -16.32
CA SER A 293 -0.43 -10.34 -17.46
C SER A 293 0.64 -10.55 -18.52
N GLU A 294 0.25 -10.65 -19.79
CA GLU A 294 1.15 -10.89 -20.93
C GLU A 294 2.04 -12.15 -20.82
N ALA A 295 1.73 -13.10 -19.93
CA ALA A 295 2.39 -14.41 -19.88
C ALA A 295 1.82 -15.30 -21.00
N THR A 296 2.35 -15.14 -22.22
CA THR A 296 1.80 -15.71 -23.45
C THR A 296 1.94 -17.23 -23.60
N SER A 297 2.54 -17.92 -22.64
CA SER A 297 2.56 -19.40 -22.59
C SER A 297 1.80 -19.97 -21.39
N PHE A 298 1.40 -19.11 -20.44
CA PHE A 298 0.83 -19.57 -19.18
C PHE A 298 -0.59 -20.09 -19.35
N ASN A 299 -0.82 -21.36 -19.05
CA ASN A 299 -2.10 -22.04 -19.15
C ASN A 299 -2.26 -23.14 -18.08
N CYS A 300 -1.70 -22.95 -16.88
CA CYS A 300 -1.89 -23.86 -15.74
C CYS A 300 -3.36 -23.84 -15.25
N ASP A 301 -3.93 -24.97 -14.83
CA ASP A 301 -5.27 -24.98 -14.20
C ASP A 301 -5.17 -24.43 -12.77
N LEU A 302 -5.83 -23.29 -12.50
CA LEU A 302 -5.81 -22.62 -11.19
C LEU A 302 -7.06 -22.90 -10.34
N SER A 303 -7.91 -23.84 -10.75
CA SER A 303 -9.17 -24.15 -10.04
C SER A 303 -9.00 -24.67 -8.62
N GLN A 304 -7.81 -25.17 -8.26
CA GLN A 304 -7.51 -25.66 -6.91
C GLN A 304 -7.08 -24.56 -5.94
N TRP A 305 -6.80 -23.35 -6.44
CA TRP A 305 -6.43 -22.23 -5.60
C TRP A 305 -7.58 -21.77 -4.70
N ARG A 306 -7.26 -21.46 -3.45
CA ARG A 306 -8.21 -20.96 -2.43
C ARG A 306 -7.76 -19.59 -1.92
N PRO A 307 -7.99 -18.50 -2.67
CA PRO A 307 -7.45 -17.17 -2.37
C PRO A 307 -8.23 -16.45 -1.26
N LYS A 308 -8.20 -17.00 -0.03
CA LYS A 308 -9.02 -16.54 1.10
C LYS A 308 -8.75 -15.09 1.47
N SER A 309 -7.49 -14.66 1.49
CA SER A 309 -7.08 -13.31 1.93
C SER A 309 -6.94 -12.30 0.78
N LEU A 310 -7.34 -12.66 -0.44
CA LEU A 310 -7.12 -11.84 -1.62
C LEU A 310 -7.87 -10.51 -1.54
N LEU A 311 -7.16 -9.41 -1.80
CA LEU A 311 -7.70 -8.06 -1.84
C LEU A 311 -7.61 -7.48 -3.26
N ARG A 312 -6.56 -7.83 -4.01
CA ARG A 312 -6.30 -7.28 -5.35
C ARG A 312 -5.84 -8.35 -6.33
N ALA A 313 -6.54 -8.49 -7.45
CA ALA A 313 -6.14 -9.37 -8.56
C ALA A 313 -6.46 -8.77 -9.93
N GLY A 314 -6.48 -7.43 -10.00
CA GLY A 314 -6.77 -6.74 -11.25
C GLY A 314 -5.73 -7.02 -12.32
N GLY A 315 -6.18 -7.33 -13.54
CA GLY A 315 -5.30 -7.63 -14.66
C GLY A 315 -4.58 -8.97 -14.57
N ILE A 316 -4.96 -9.85 -13.62
CA ILE A 316 -4.23 -11.09 -13.33
C ILE A 316 -3.93 -11.93 -14.59
N LEU A 317 -4.84 -11.96 -15.57
CA LEU A 317 -4.73 -12.76 -16.80
C LEU A 317 -4.87 -11.93 -18.10
N THR A 318 -4.69 -10.61 -18.03
CA THR A 318 -4.77 -9.74 -19.21
C THR A 318 -3.73 -10.16 -20.25
N ASN A 319 -4.14 -10.38 -21.50
CA ASN A 319 -3.25 -10.76 -22.61
C ASN A 319 -2.41 -12.04 -22.35
N SER A 320 -2.82 -12.93 -21.44
CA SER A 320 -2.16 -14.23 -21.22
C SER A 320 -2.76 -15.32 -22.13
N ALA A 321 -2.04 -16.44 -22.28
CA ALA A 321 -2.53 -17.62 -23.02
C ALA A 321 -3.50 -18.51 -22.23
N PHE A 322 -3.94 -18.06 -21.06
CA PHE A 322 -4.82 -18.82 -20.19
C PHE A 322 -6.14 -19.11 -20.90
N SER A 323 -6.48 -20.40 -21.02
CA SER A 323 -7.61 -20.84 -21.83
C SER A 323 -8.96 -20.49 -21.21
N THR A 324 -10.00 -20.40 -22.06
CA THR A 324 -11.40 -20.29 -21.60
C THR A 324 -11.81 -21.45 -20.70
N GLU A 325 -11.33 -22.67 -20.98
CA GLU A 325 -11.63 -23.85 -20.16
C GLU A 325 -11.11 -23.68 -18.72
N HIS A 326 -9.85 -23.28 -18.55
CA HIS A 326 -9.26 -23.08 -17.23
C HIS A 326 -9.88 -21.88 -16.51
N TRP A 327 -10.26 -20.82 -17.24
CA TRP A 327 -11.00 -19.68 -16.69
C TRP A 327 -12.35 -20.10 -16.13
N ASP A 328 -13.12 -20.90 -16.86
CA ASP A 328 -14.40 -21.42 -16.39
C ASP A 328 -14.24 -22.34 -15.17
N LYS A 329 -13.26 -23.26 -15.18
CA LYS A 329 -12.97 -24.11 -14.01
C LYS A 329 -12.63 -23.28 -12.77
N MET A 330 -11.79 -22.26 -12.95
CA MET A 330 -11.40 -21.35 -11.87
C MET A 330 -12.61 -20.60 -11.30
N LEU A 331 -13.43 -19.99 -12.14
CA LEU A 331 -14.64 -19.28 -11.70
C LEU A 331 -15.64 -20.19 -11.02
N ILE A 332 -15.87 -21.40 -11.53
CA ILE A 332 -16.76 -22.39 -10.91
C ILE A 332 -16.26 -22.78 -9.52
N ALA A 333 -14.95 -23.03 -9.37
CA ALA A 333 -14.37 -23.36 -8.09
C ALA A 333 -14.48 -22.18 -7.10
N TRP A 334 -14.09 -20.98 -7.54
CA TRP A 334 -14.11 -19.79 -6.69
C TRP A 334 -15.53 -19.34 -6.33
N GLY A 335 -16.50 -19.48 -7.23
CA GLY A 335 -17.91 -19.23 -6.92
C GLY A 335 -18.46 -20.16 -5.83
N LYS A 336 -17.97 -21.41 -5.74
CA LYS A 336 -18.31 -22.30 -4.61
C LYS A 336 -17.69 -21.80 -3.30
N LEU A 337 -16.42 -21.37 -3.32
CA LEU A 337 -15.75 -20.79 -2.16
C LEU A 337 -16.47 -19.52 -1.67
N ALA A 338 -16.92 -18.67 -2.59
CA ALA A 338 -17.74 -17.49 -2.28
C ALA A 338 -19.06 -17.86 -1.60
N ALA A 339 -19.78 -18.86 -2.13
CA ALA A 339 -21.02 -19.35 -1.54
C ALA A 339 -20.81 -19.95 -0.12
N MET A 340 -19.61 -20.44 0.19
CA MET A 340 -19.23 -20.94 1.52
C MET A 340 -18.70 -19.83 2.45
N GLY A 341 -18.60 -18.58 1.99
CA GLY A 341 -18.05 -17.48 2.80
C GLY A 341 -16.54 -17.57 3.03
N GLU A 342 -15.82 -18.24 2.13
CA GLU A 342 -14.38 -18.48 2.27
C GLU A 342 -13.49 -17.50 1.51
N LEU A 343 -14.06 -16.56 0.77
CA LEU A 343 -13.34 -15.53 0.02
C LEU A 343 -13.58 -14.15 0.64
N SER A 344 -12.53 -13.32 0.68
CA SER A 344 -12.65 -11.89 0.95
C SER A 344 -13.59 -11.21 -0.05
N PRO A 345 -14.40 -10.22 0.36
CA PRO A 345 -15.29 -9.49 -0.54
C PRO A 345 -14.52 -8.47 -1.41
N ASN A 346 -15.21 -7.88 -2.40
CA ASN A 346 -14.76 -6.69 -3.15
C ASN A 346 -13.49 -6.84 -3.99
N VAL A 347 -13.19 -8.03 -4.52
CA VAL A 347 -12.01 -8.24 -5.38
C VAL A 347 -12.38 -8.08 -6.85
N TYR A 348 -11.52 -7.42 -7.61
CA TYR A 348 -11.60 -7.45 -9.08
C TYR A 348 -10.59 -8.39 -9.69
N ILE A 349 -11.08 -9.20 -10.63
CA ILE A 349 -10.31 -10.08 -11.48
C ILE A 349 -10.64 -9.79 -12.94
N SER A 350 -9.64 -9.91 -13.81
CA SER A 350 -9.87 -9.73 -15.24
C SER A 350 -9.09 -10.71 -16.10
N ALA A 351 -9.79 -11.18 -17.13
CA ALA A 351 -9.29 -12.09 -18.13
C ALA A 351 -9.97 -11.75 -19.48
N PRO A 352 -9.79 -10.52 -20.01
CA PRO A 352 -10.53 -9.99 -21.14
C PRO A 352 -10.43 -10.90 -22.38
N GLY A 353 -11.52 -10.97 -23.14
CA GLY A 353 -11.60 -11.73 -24.40
C GLY A 353 -11.91 -13.23 -24.24
N ARG A 354 -12.41 -13.66 -23.07
CA ARG A 354 -12.80 -15.06 -22.80
C ARG A 354 -14.31 -15.20 -22.64
N THR A 355 -14.91 -16.13 -23.36
CA THR A 355 -16.34 -16.49 -23.25
C THR A 355 -16.61 -17.44 -22.09
N HIS A 356 -17.88 -17.56 -21.68
CA HIS A 356 -18.30 -18.37 -20.53
C HIS A 356 -19.31 -19.46 -20.84
N THR A 357 -19.13 -20.63 -20.25
CA THR A 357 -20.22 -21.61 -20.09
C THR A 357 -21.32 -21.08 -19.18
N ARG A 358 -22.53 -21.66 -19.29
CA ARG A 358 -23.66 -21.32 -18.41
C ARG A 358 -23.33 -21.55 -16.93
N ALA A 359 -22.55 -22.59 -16.61
CA ALA A 359 -22.15 -22.90 -15.25
C ALA A 359 -21.21 -21.83 -14.67
N ALA A 360 -20.24 -21.35 -15.46
CA ALA A 360 -19.37 -20.26 -15.06
C ALA A 360 -20.16 -18.97 -14.78
N LYS A 361 -21.14 -18.62 -15.62
CA LYS A 361 -22.02 -17.45 -15.37
C LYS A 361 -22.76 -17.51 -14.02
N LEU A 362 -23.23 -18.69 -13.62
CA LEU A 362 -23.87 -18.87 -12.31
C LEU A 362 -22.88 -18.73 -11.15
N ALA A 363 -21.63 -19.14 -11.35
CA ALA A 363 -20.57 -19.00 -10.38
C ALA A 363 -20.12 -17.53 -10.24
N VAL A 364 -20.03 -16.80 -11.35
CA VAL A 364 -19.80 -15.34 -11.35
C VAL A 364 -20.84 -14.61 -10.50
N ALA A 365 -22.12 -14.95 -10.62
CA ALA A 365 -23.17 -14.37 -9.78
C ALA A 365 -22.98 -14.63 -8.26
N GLN A 366 -22.25 -15.69 -7.86
CA GLN A 366 -21.89 -15.91 -6.45
C GLN A 366 -20.76 -14.97 -6.02
N LEU A 367 -19.77 -14.76 -6.90
CA LEU A 367 -18.66 -13.82 -6.67
C LEU A 367 -19.19 -12.38 -6.58
N GLU A 368 -20.07 -11.98 -7.50
CA GLU A 368 -20.70 -10.65 -7.49
C GLU A 368 -21.52 -10.39 -6.21
N ARG A 369 -22.13 -11.42 -5.61
CA ARG A 369 -22.87 -11.27 -4.35
C ARG A 369 -21.97 -10.85 -3.18
N ILE A 370 -20.70 -11.25 -3.20
CA ILE A 370 -19.69 -10.80 -2.23
C ILE A 370 -18.94 -9.55 -2.70
N GLY A 371 -19.47 -8.86 -3.71
CA GLY A 371 -18.94 -7.59 -4.22
C GLY A 371 -17.77 -7.73 -5.20
N TRP A 372 -17.42 -8.95 -5.64
CA TRP A 372 -16.38 -9.10 -6.65
C TRP A 372 -16.82 -8.51 -7.99
N THR A 373 -15.84 -8.13 -8.80
CA THR A 373 -16.04 -7.74 -10.19
C THR A 373 -15.22 -8.65 -11.09
N VAL A 374 -15.87 -9.27 -12.08
CA VAL A 374 -15.23 -10.17 -13.04
C VAL A 374 -15.29 -9.50 -14.41
N GLU A 375 -14.15 -9.13 -14.98
CA GLU A 375 -14.08 -8.62 -16.36
C GLU A 375 -13.60 -9.71 -17.32
N ASP A 376 -14.47 -10.04 -18.28
CA ASP A 376 -14.31 -11.08 -19.29
C ASP A 376 -14.45 -10.50 -20.72
N ASP A 377 -14.99 -11.26 -21.67
CA ASP A 377 -15.26 -10.86 -23.06
C ASP A 377 -16.32 -9.77 -23.24
N ASN A 378 -17.13 -9.44 -22.23
CA ASN A 378 -18.18 -8.43 -22.36
C ASN A 378 -17.68 -7.00 -22.11
N GLY A 379 -16.42 -6.85 -21.66
CA GLY A 379 -15.90 -5.58 -21.15
C GLY A 379 -16.69 -5.11 -19.91
N LEU A 380 -16.13 -4.16 -19.17
CA LEU A 380 -16.89 -3.39 -18.17
C LEU A 380 -17.83 -2.39 -18.86
N GLY A 381 -18.62 -2.86 -19.84
CA GLY A 381 -19.56 -2.03 -20.59
C GLY A 381 -20.56 -1.38 -19.64
N SER A 382 -20.30 -0.12 -19.28
CA SER A 382 -21.10 0.79 -18.44
C SER A 382 -21.15 0.59 -16.91
N GLN A 383 -20.48 -0.41 -16.33
CA GLN A 383 -20.46 -0.56 -14.86
C GLN A 383 -19.27 0.15 -14.23
N GLY A 384 -19.54 1.19 -13.45
CA GLY A 384 -18.55 1.87 -12.62
C GLY A 384 -18.27 1.11 -11.33
N PHE A 385 -17.08 1.32 -10.76
CA PHE A 385 -16.72 0.92 -9.40
C PHE A 385 -17.28 1.91 -8.38
N THR A 386 -17.55 1.43 -7.17
CA THR A 386 -18.06 2.24 -6.07
C THR A 386 -17.03 2.36 -4.96
N ILE A 387 -16.88 3.57 -4.41
CA ILE A 387 -16.07 3.83 -3.23
C ILE A 387 -17.02 4.25 -2.14
N GLN A 388 -17.24 3.35 -1.19
CA GLN A 388 -18.09 3.53 -0.05
C GLN A 388 -17.26 3.90 1.18
N PHE A 389 -17.85 4.70 2.06
CA PHE A 389 -17.17 5.24 3.24
C PHE A 389 -17.98 4.93 4.50
N ASN A 390 -17.46 4.02 5.33
CA ASN A 390 -17.94 3.81 6.68
C ASN A 390 -17.21 4.76 7.64
N THR A 391 -17.91 5.82 8.04
CA THR A 391 -17.34 6.91 8.84
C THR A 391 -17.17 6.57 10.32
N HIS A 392 -17.66 5.41 10.80
CA HIS A 392 -17.58 4.98 12.20
C HIS A 392 -17.98 6.08 13.19
N GLY A 393 -19.15 6.71 12.94
CA GLY A 393 -19.71 7.77 13.77
C GLY A 393 -19.25 9.19 13.43
N GLY A 394 -18.46 9.39 12.37
CA GLY A 394 -18.21 10.70 11.79
C GLY A 394 -19.30 11.17 10.81
N SER A 395 -19.23 12.42 10.39
CA SER A 395 -20.12 13.02 9.38
C SER A 395 -20.12 12.20 8.07
N PRO A 396 -21.28 11.99 7.42
CA PRO A 396 -21.40 11.14 6.24
C PRO A 396 -20.50 11.58 5.09
N VAL A 397 -19.86 10.61 4.42
CA VAL A 397 -19.15 10.84 3.16
C VAL A 397 -19.89 10.09 2.04
N PRO A 398 -20.32 10.78 0.98
CA PRO A 398 -21.09 10.15 -0.10
C PRO A 398 -20.31 9.02 -0.80
N THR A 399 -21.03 7.98 -1.22
CA THR A 399 -20.45 6.95 -2.10
C THR A 399 -20.07 7.59 -3.43
N ARG A 400 -18.89 7.25 -3.95
CA ARG A 400 -18.43 7.72 -5.25
C ARG A 400 -18.53 6.60 -6.28
N GLU A 401 -19.19 6.86 -7.40
CA GLU A 401 -19.10 6.02 -8.60
C GLU A 401 -17.94 6.50 -9.46
N VAL A 402 -17.10 5.57 -9.91
CA VAL A 402 -15.91 5.85 -10.71
C VAL A 402 -15.81 4.85 -11.84
N ILE A 403 -15.26 5.27 -12.97
CA ILE A 403 -15.00 4.35 -14.08
C ILE A 403 -13.66 3.65 -13.87
N LYS A 404 -13.42 2.59 -14.64
CA LYS A 404 -12.12 1.90 -14.68
C LYS A 404 -10.98 2.88 -14.89
N ASP A 405 -9.87 2.62 -14.20
CA ASP A 405 -8.63 3.37 -14.29
C ASP A 405 -8.72 4.83 -13.78
N THR A 406 -9.73 5.13 -12.95
CA THR A 406 -9.83 6.43 -12.27
C THR A 406 -8.87 6.51 -11.09
N ASN A 407 -8.21 7.67 -10.92
CA ASN A 407 -7.37 7.97 -9.77
C ASN A 407 -8.14 8.76 -8.70
N ILE A 408 -7.96 8.39 -7.44
CA ILE A 408 -8.66 8.93 -6.28
C ILE A 408 -7.63 9.37 -5.25
N GLU A 409 -7.64 10.66 -4.96
CA GLU A 409 -6.84 11.24 -3.88
C GLU A 409 -7.73 11.51 -2.67
N LEU A 410 -7.58 10.71 -1.61
CA LEU A 410 -8.37 10.84 -0.38
C LEU A 410 -8.06 12.11 0.44
N THR A 411 -7.09 12.91 0.01
CA THR A 411 -6.74 14.21 0.59
C THR A 411 -7.73 15.32 0.21
N GLU A 412 -8.52 15.11 -0.86
CA GLU A 412 -9.50 16.09 -1.29
C GLU A 412 -10.55 16.36 -0.18
N PRO A 413 -10.97 17.63 0.02
CA PRO A 413 -11.91 18.00 1.08
C PRO A 413 -13.19 17.18 1.12
N ARG A 414 -13.66 16.69 -0.05
CA ARG A 414 -14.89 15.91 -0.18
C ARG A 414 -14.84 14.54 0.51
N TYR A 415 -13.66 14.02 0.83
CA TYR A 415 -13.48 12.74 1.54
C TYR A 415 -13.16 12.92 3.03
N LYS A 416 -13.13 14.16 3.52
CA LYS A 416 -12.93 14.43 4.94
C LYS A 416 -14.23 14.19 5.70
N THR A 417 -14.11 13.57 6.87
CA THR A 417 -15.20 13.37 7.83
C THR A 417 -14.78 13.95 9.18
N THR A 418 -15.74 14.38 9.99
CA THR A 418 -15.52 14.95 11.32
C THR A 418 -16.35 14.21 12.35
N ARG A 419 -15.79 13.98 13.54
CA ARG A 419 -16.46 13.34 14.66
C ARG A 419 -16.15 14.14 15.94
N PRO A 420 -17.16 14.70 16.62
CA PRO A 420 -16.97 15.45 17.86
C PRO A 420 -16.14 14.66 18.89
N GLY A 421 -15.10 15.29 19.43
CA GLY A 421 -14.23 14.68 20.44
C GLY A 421 -13.18 13.72 19.89
N TYR A 422 -13.01 13.65 18.56
CA TYR A 422 -12.02 12.79 17.91
C TYR A 422 -11.30 13.52 16.76
N THR A 423 -10.03 13.18 16.55
CA THR A 423 -9.24 13.57 15.39
C THR A 423 -9.29 12.46 14.34
N PHE A 424 -9.65 12.82 13.10
CA PHE A 424 -9.65 11.89 11.97
C PHE A 424 -8.20 11.54 11.59
N VAL A 425 -7.87 10.26 11.64
CA VAL A 425 -6.52 9.76 11.32
C VAL A 425 -6.39 9.44 9.83
N GLY A 426 -7.45 8.91 9.22
CA GLY A 426 -7.46 8.50 7.82
C GLY A 426 -8.44 7.38 7.52
N TRP A 427 -8.51 7.00 6.25
CA TRP A 427 -9.29 5.87 5.74
C TRP A 427 -8.46 4.59 5.75
N TYR A 428 -9.10 3.45 5.98
CA TYR A 428 -8.52 2.10 6.03
C TYR A 428 -9.39 1.12 5.23
N GLU A 429 -8.82 0.10 4.62
CA GLU A 429 -9.57 -0.86 3.76
C GLU A 429 -10.20 -2.02 4.53
N ASP A 430 -9.80 -2.22 5.79
CA ASP A 430 -10.30 -3.27 6.66
C ASP A 430 -11.02 -2.69 7.88
N ALA A 431 -12.04 -3.41 8.35
CA ALA A 431 -12.79 -3.01 9.54
C ALA A 431 -11.94 -2.98 10.83
N GLN A 432 -10.78 -3.67 10.86
CA GLN A 432 -9.86 -3.68 12.00
C GLN A 432 -8.91 -2.46 12.00
N LEU A 433 -8.96 -1.61 10.96
CA LEU A 433 -8.19 -0.36 10.85
C LEU A 433 -6.66 -0.59 10.89
N THR A 434 -6.23 -1.68 10.25
CA THR A 434 -4.83 -2.11 10.19
C THR A 434 -4.17 -1.88 8.83
N LYS A 435 -4.96 -1.80 7.76
CA LYS A 435 -4.49 -1.71 6.37
C LYS A 435 -4.87 -0.37 5.74
N THR A 436 -3.87 0.36 5.27
CA THR A 436 -4.09 1.58 4.50
C THR A 436 -4.61 1.25 3.10
N PRO A 437 -5.54 2.03 2.53
CA PRO A 437 -6.09 1.77 1.20
C PRO A 437 -5.00 1.85 0.14
N SER A 438 -4.86 0.82 -0.69
CA SER A 438 -4.03 0.87 -1.89
C SER A 438 -4.80 0.47 -3.16
N GLY A 439 -4.33 0.89 -4.34
CA GLY A 439 -5.07 0.73 -5.60
C GLY A 439 -6.08 1.84 -5.91
N LEU A 440 -6.06 2.95 -5.16
CA LEU A 440 -6.89 4.14 -5.44
C LEU A 440 -6.32 5.02 -6.56
N ASN A 441 -5.05 4.85 -6.90
CA ASN A 441 -4.36 5.49 -8.02
C ASN A 441 -4.54 4.72 -9.35
N ASN A 442 -5.44 3.74 -9.36
CA ASN A 442 -5.90 3.00 -10.52
C ASN A 442 -7.10 2.14 -10.09
N VAL A 443 -8.29 2.75 -9.93
CA VAL A 443 -9.44 2.04 -9.37
C VAL A 443 -9.91 0.95 -10.32
N LEU A 444 -9.83 -0.27 -9.80
CA LEU A 444 -10.18 -1.49 -10.51
C LEU A 444 -11.22 -2.33 -9.75
N HIS A 445 -11.63 -1.97 -8.54
CA HIS A 445 -12.67 -2.68 -7.76
C HIS A 445 -13.46 -1.71 -6.88
N ASN A 446 -14.54 -2.22 -6.30
CA ASN A 446 -15.28 -1.51 -5.27
C ASN A 446 -14.44 -1.38 -3.99
N PHE A 447 -14.46 -0.20 -3.37
CA PHE A 447 -13.82 0.05 -2.09
C PHE A 447 -14.88 0.22 -1.00
N LEU A 448 -14.66 -0.39 0.17
CA LEU A 448 -15.31 0.00 1.41
C LEU A 448 -14.24 0.51 2.37
N LEU A 449 -14.20 1.82 2.57
CA LEU A 449 -13.20 2.49 3.40
C LEU A 449 -13.75 2.80 4.78
N HIS A 450 -12.97 2.46 5.81
CA HIS A 450 -13.30 2.63 7.22
C HIS A 450 -12.50 3.78 7.83
N ALA A 451 -13.19 4.73 8.45
CA ALA A 451 -12.57 5.86 9.12
C ALA A 451 -11.88 5.44 10.44
N LYS A 452 -10.63 5.84 10.63
CA LYS A 452 -9.90 5.71 11.89
C LYS A 452 -9.88 7.03 12.66
N TRP A 453 -10.04 6.94 13.97
CA TRP A 453 -10.18 8.06 14.88
C TRP A 453 -9.20 7.95 16.05
N THR A 454 -8.67 9.09 16.51
CA THR A 454 -7.97 9.23 17.79
C THR A 454 -8.82 10.10 18.72
N GLN A 455 -9.13 9.63 19.92
CA GLN A 455 -9.92 10.42 20.88
C GLN A 455 -9.14 11.65 21.34
N ASN A 456 -9.81 12.79 21.42
CA ASN A 456 -9.27 14.04 21.94
C ASN A 456 -9.65 14.17 23.42
N PRO A 457 -8.75 13.90 24.38
CA PRO A 457 -9.07 13.89 25.80
C PRO A 457 -9.39 15.27 26.41
N SER A 458 -9.38 16.35 25.62
CA SER A 458 -9.52 17.74 26.09
C SER A 458 -10.78 18.48 25.56
N ALA A 459 -11.72 17.79 24.92
CA ALA A 459 -12.93 18.45 24.41
C ALA A 459 -13.89 18.80 25.57
N GLN A 460 -13.84 20.06 26.03
CA GLN A 460 -14.76 20.56 27.05
C GLN A 460 -16.16 20.70 26.43
N THR A 461 -17.13 19.96 26.95
CA THR A 461 -18.53 20.02 26.53
C THR A 461 -19.36 20.89 27.47
N PHE A 462 -20.34 21.60 26.92
CA PHE A 462 -21.29 22.44 27.64
C PHE A 462 -22.73 22.06 27.32
N THR A 463 -23.62 22.25 28.28
CA THR A 463 -25.05 22.01 28.12
C THR A 463 -25.76 23.32 27.75
N VAL A 464 -26.59 23.27 26.71
CA VAL A 464 -27.52 24.33 26.36
C VAL A 464 -28.91 23.92 26.84
N HIS A 465 -29.41 24.63 27.85
CA HIS A 465 -30.73 24.42 28.42
C HIS A 465 -31.76 25.34 27.75
N PHE A 466 -32.94 24.80 27.43
CA PHE A 466 -34.00 25.55 26.75
C PHE A 466 -35.20 25.76 27.68
N ASP A 467 -35.34 26.98 28.19
CA ASP A 467 -36.52 27.41 28.94
C ASP A 467 -37.57 28.00 27.99
N SER A 468 -38.63 27.22 27.74
CA SER A 468 -39.71 27.60 26.83
C SER A 468 -40.61 28.73 27.35
N GLN A 469 -40.42 29.21 28.59
CA GLN A 469 -41.18 30.33 29.15
C GLN A 469 -42.70 30.14 29.04
N GLY A 470 -43.16 28.94 29.39
CA GLY A 470 -44.57 28.52 29.33
C GLY A 470 -45.04 27.98 27.98
N GLY A 471 -44.13 27.68 27.04
CA GLY A 471 -44.43 26.91 25.83
C GLY A 471 -44.13 25.41 25.98
N SER A 472 -44.24 24.64 24.90
CA SER A 472 -43.89 23.21 24.87
C SER A 472 -42.42 22.95 25.24
N SER A 473 -42.16 21.80 25.86
CA SER A 473 -40.81 21.43 26.34
C SER A 473 -39.84 21.21 25.20
N VAL A 474 -38.61 21.73 25.34
CA VAL A 474 -37.52 21.54 24.38
C VAL A 474 -36.38 20.82 25.10
N PRO A 475 -35.90 19.67 24.60
CA PRO A 475 -34.81 18.94 25.23
C PRO A 475 -33.49 19.71 25.23
N ASP A 476 -32.73 19.58 26.32
CA ASP A 476 -31.36 20.09 26.41
C ASP A 476 -30.46 19.40 25.39
N ILE A 477 -29.42 20.12 24.96
CA ILE A 477 -28.38 19.60 24.07
C ILE A 477 -27.01 19.78 24.70
N THR A 478 -26.12 18.83 24.46
CA THR A 478 -24.71 18.91 24.84
C THR A 478 -23.87 19.22 23.61
N VAL A 479 -23.04 20.26 23.69
CA VAL A 479 -22.24 20.78 22.57
C VAL A 479 -20.79 21.01 23.00
N GLU A 480 -19.84 20.86 22.09
CA GLU A 480 -18.43 21.14 22.35
C GLU A 480 -18.16 22.65 22.35
N SER A 481 -17.21 23.09 23.19
CA SER A 481 -16.82 24.49 23.34
C SER A 481 -16.53 25.15 21.98
N GLY A 482 -17.30 26.18 21.62
CA GLY A 482 -17.10 26.97 20.41
C GLY A 482 -17.47 26.26 19.10
N VAL A 483 -18.17 25.12 19.16
CA VAL A 483 -18.61 24.38 17.98
C VAL A 483 -20.06 24.75 17.61
N LYS A 484 -20.30 24.97 16.31
CA LYS A 484 -21.63 25.19 15.73
C LYS A 484 -22.60 24.07 16.10
N PHE A 485 -23.84 24.43 16.43
CA PHE A 485 -24.91 23.46 16.71
C PHE A 485 -26.26 23.90 16.12
N ALA A 486 -27.15 22.93 15.87
CA ALA A 486 -28.42 23.18 15.19
C ALA A 486 -29.44 23.87 16.13
N LYS A 487 -30.25 24.76 15.56
CA LYS A 487 -31.40 25.35 16.25
C LYS A 487 -32.46 24.27 16.53
N PRO A 488 -33.01 24.17 17.75
CA PRO A 488 -34.07 23.20 18.03
C PRO A 488 -35.37 23.56 17.30
N ALA A 489 -36.29 22.60 17.21
CA ALA A 489 -37.65 22.86 16.76
C ALA A 489 -38.29 23.98 17.60
N ALA A 490 -39.04 24.87 16.95
CA ALA A 490 -39.70 25.97 17.64
C ALA A 490 -40.73 25.41 18.65
N PRO A 491 -40.67 25.82 19.93
CA PRO A 491 -41.72 25.46 20.88
C PRO A 491 -43.03 26.15 20.47
N THR A 492 -44.15 25.61 20.95
CA THR A 492 -45.49 26.16 20.73
C THR A 492 -46.08 26.67 22.03
N LYS A 493 -46.83 27.77 21.98
CA LYS A 493 -47.54 28.36 23.12
C LYS A 493 -48.89 28.89 22.63
N GLU A 494 -49.97 28.52 23.32
CA GLU A 494 -51.31 28.99 22.98
C GLU A 494 -51.39 30.53 23.08
N GLY A 495 -52.03 31.18 22.09
CA GLY A 495 -52.19 32.64 22.04
C GLY A 495 -50.93 33.44 21.68
N ALA A 496 -49.79 32.80 21.36
CA ALA A 496 -48.54 33.51 21.07
C ALA A 496 -47.70 32.86 19.95
N GLY A 497 -47.06 33.70 19.12
CA GLY A 497 -46.07 33.30 18.13
C GLY A 497 -44.65 33.28 18.70
N PHE A 498 -43.87 32.24 18.38
CA PHE A 498 -42.47 32.11 18.79
C PHE A 498 -41.58 33.00 17.92
N GLU A 499 -40.87 33.96 18.54
CA GLU A 499 -39.98 34.89 17.82
C GLU A 499 -38.52 34.45 17.82
N GLY A 500 -38.10 33.63 18.79
CA GLY A 500 -36.72 33.16 18.88
C GLY A 500 -36.26 32.86 20.30
N TRP A 501 -34.97 32.56 20.43
CA TRP A 501 -34.32 32.29 21.71
C TRP A 501 -33.46 33.48 22.14
N CYS A 502 -33.52 33.83 23.42
CA CYS A 502 -32.78 34.92 24.04
C CYS A 502 -31.86 34.41 25.14
N THR A 503 -30.78 35.13 25.44
CA THR A 503 -29.88 34.79 26.55
C THR A 503 -30.34 35.32 27.92
N ASP A 504 -31.40 36.12 27.93
CA ASP A 504 -32.05 36.63 29.14
C ASP A 504 -33.54 36.28 29.17
N ALA A 505 -34.06 36.06 30.38
CA ALA A 505 -35.46 35.71 30.60
C ALA A 505 -36.45 36.83 30.21
N THR A 506 -35.99 38.07 30.04
CA THR A 506 -36.84 39.20 29.63
C THR A 506 -37.05 39.26 28.11
N GLY A 507 -36.34 38.44 27.32
CA GLY A 507 -36.48 38.35 25.87
C GLY A 507 -35.85 39.53 25.11
N ASN A 508 -34.91 40.25 25.72
CA ASN A 508 -34.34 41.48 25.17
C ASN A 508 -33.04 41.27 24.37
N THR A 509 -32.33 40.18 24.62
CA THR A 509 -31.03 39.87 24.01
C THR A 509 -31.15 38.59 23.17
N PRO A 510 -31.33 38.69 21.85
CA PRO A 510 -31.39 37.51 20.98
C PRO A 510 -30.09 36.71 21.04
N PHE A 511 -30.20 35.38 21.12
CA PHE A 511 -29.04 34.51 21.03
C PHE A 511 -28.56 34.38 19.58
N THR A 512 -27.32 34.78 19.34
CA THR A 512 -26.67 34.78 18.02
C THR A 512 -25.60 33.69 17.87
N GLY A 513 -25.34 32.91 18.92
CA GLY A 513 -24.24 31.93 18.98
C GLY A 513 -24.45 30.60 18.24
N TRP A 514 -25.43 30.51 17.33
CA TRP A 514 -25.72 29.28 16.59
C TRP A 514 -24.55 28.83 15.70
N GLU A 515 -23.85 29.80 15.09
CA GLU A 515 -22.74 29.54 14.19
C GLU A 515 -21.37 29.53 14.90
N SER A 516 -21.25 30.21 16.04
CA SER A 516 -20.00 30.31 16.82
C SER A 516 -19.91 29.34 18.00
N GLY A 517 -21.00 28.63 18.32
CA GLY A 517 -21.08 27.76 19.49
C GLY A 517 -21.13 28.51 20.83
N VAL A 518 -21.13 27.74 21.91
CA VAL A 518 -21.05 28.25 23.30
C VAL A 518 -19.77 27.80 23.97
N THR A 519 -19.24 28.60 24.89
CA THR A 519 -18.00 28.31 25.64
C THR A 519 -18.25 28.13 27.14
N ALA A 520 -19.52 28.00 27.53
CA ALA A 520 -19.98 27.70 28.88
C ALA A 520 -21.40 27.11 28.83
N ASN A 521 -21.85 26.48 29.92
CA ASN A 521 -23.26 26.08 30.06
C ASN A 521 -24.15 27.31 29.88
N THR A 522 -25.13 27.21 28.99
CA THR A 522 -25.92 28.35 28.51
C THR A 522 -27.40 28.03 28.65
N THR A 523 -28.18 28.94 29.24
CA THR A 523 -29.64 28.84 29.23
C THR A 523 -30.22 29.81 28.21
N LEU A 524 -31.11 29.31 27.36
CA LEU A 524 -31.82 30.07 26.36
C LEU A 524 -33.31 30.13 26.70
N TYR A 525 -33.87 31.33 26.63
CA TYR A 525 -35.25 31.64 26.99
C TYR A 525 -36.08 31.94 25.75
N ALA A 526 -37.24 31.30 25.61
CA ALA A 526 -38.11 31.52 24.46
C ALA A 526 -38.75 32.92 24.52
N LYS A 527 -38.68 33.64 23.39
CA LYS A 527 -39.36 34.93 23.19
C LYS A 527 -40.68 34.73 22.46
N TRP A 528 -41.72 35.36 22.99
CA TRP A 528 -43.09 35.23 22.50
C TRP A 528 -43.65 36.60 22.11
N LYS A 529 -44.45 36.62 21.04
CA LYS A 529 -45.27 37.77 20.65
C LYS A 529 -46.73 37.38 20.67
N ALA A 530 -47.57 38.23 21.26
CA ALA A 530 -49.00 38.01 21.31
C ALA A 530 -49.57 37.84 19.90
N ALA A 531 -50.38 36.80 19.70
CA ALA A 531 -51.08 36.60 18.45
C ALA A 531 -52.05 37.76 18.20
N LYS A 532 -52.09 38.25 16.96
CA LYS A 532 -53.13 39.18 16.50
C LYS A 532 -54.14 38.42 15.65
N TYR A 533 -55.41 38.60 15.95
CA TYR A 533 -56.52 38.02 15.22
C TYR A 533 -57.08 39.06 14.25
N LEU A 534 -57.36 38.63 13.02
CA LEU A 534 -58.18 39.40 12.12
C LEU A 534 -59.63 39.03 12.41
N VAL A 535 -60.39 40.00 12.91
CA VAL A 535 -61.80 39.83 13.20
C VAL A 535 -62.58 40.48 12.08
N GLN A 536 -63.39 39.66 11.41
CA GLN A 536 -64.32 40.12 10.37
C GLN A 536 -65.71 40.28 10.97
N PHE A 537 -66.32 41.42 10.67
CA PHE A 537 -67.71 41.71 10.98
C PHE A 537 -68.49 41.83 9.68
N THR A 538 -69.59 41.08 9.57
CA THR A 538 -70.51 41.20 8.43
C THR A 538 -71.84 41.72 8.95
N LYS A 539 -72.31 42.84 8.39
CA LYS A 539 -73.60 43.41 8.78
C LYS A 539 -74.73 42.68 8.05
N ALA A 540 -75.64 42.07 8.80
CA ALA A 540 -76.67 41.18 8.24
C ALA A 540 -77.67 41.87 7.29
N THR A 541 -77.89 43.18 7.41
CA THR A 541 -78.91 43.90 6.64
C THR A 541 -78.45 44.38 5.25
N ASP A 542 -77.15 44.60 5.05
CA ASP A 542 -76.60 45.15 3.80
C ASP A 542 -75.32 44.41 3.32
N CYS A 543 -74.91 43.36 4.03
CA CYS A 543 -73.73 42.55 3.75
C CYS A 543 -72.41 43.33 3.68
N THR A 544 -72.32 44.52 4.30
CA THR A 544 -71.05 45.26 4.37
C THR A 544 -70.07 44.56 5.31
N ILE A 545 -68.79 44.50 4.91
CA ILE A 545 -67.72 43.81 5.64
C ILE A 545 -66.74 44.83 6.23
N GLY A 546 -66.57 44.80 7.55
CA GLY A 546 -65.53 45.52 8.28
C GLY A 546 -64.46 44.55 8.81
N LEU A 547 -63.20 44.99 8.80
CA LEU A 547 -62.07 44.20 9.32
C LEU A 547 -61.33 45.00 10.39
N THR A 548 -61.05 44.35 11.52
CA THR A 548 -60.14 44.92 12.54
C THR A 548 -59.13 43.89 13.02
N ARG A 549 -57.95 44.36 13.43
CA ARG A 549 -56.92 43.52 14.05
C ARG A 549 -56.93 43.74 15.55
N VAL A 550 -57.15 42.69 16.31
CA VAL A 550 -57.15 42.73 17.78
C VAL A 550 -56.13 41.76 18.34
N SER A 551 -55.57 42.09 19.50
CA SER A 551 -54.71 41.17 20.24
C SER A 551 -55.56 40.11 20.93
N ASP A 552 -54.99 38.94 21.17
CA ASP A 552 -55.64 37.90 21.98
C ASP A 552 -56.12 38.43 23.34
N GLY A 553 -57.28 37.98 23.79
CA GLY A 553 -57.92 38.43 25.04
C GLY A 553 -58.59 39.81 25.01
N THR A 554 -58.64 40.50 23.87
CA THR A 554 -59.36 41.79 23.73
C THR A 554 -60.86 41.58 23.85
N THR A 555 -61.51 42.24 24.83
CA THR A 555 -62.97 42.29 24.92
C THR A 555 -63.51 43.32 23.92
N LEU A 556 -64.34 42.88 22.97
CA LEU A 556 -64.99 43.75 21.99
C LEU A 556 -66.33 44.23 22.55
N THR A 557 -66.44 45.53 22.86
CA THR A 557 -67.69 46.16 23.31
C THR A 557 -68.36 46.93 22.16
N SER A 558 -69.69 47.01 22.15
CA SER A 558 -70.47 47.74 21.13
C SER A 558 -70.16 49.24 21.17
N GLY A 559 -69.25 49.70 20.31
CA GLY A 559 -68.84 51.10 20.30
C GLY A 559 -67.89 51.39 19.16
N ASN A 560 -68.45 51.52 17.95
CA ASN A 560 -68.16 52.56 16.95
C ASN A 560 -68.79 52.28 15.58
N TRP A 561 -69.39 51.10 15.35
CA TRP A 561 -70.13 50.80 14.10
C TRP A 561 -71.28 49.78 14.29
N TYR A 562 -72.02 49.86 15.40
CA TYR A 562 -73.08 48.90 15.72
C TYR A 562 -74.39 49.60 16.14
N ASP A 563 -75.48 49.30 15.44
CA ASP A 563 -76.82 49.91 15.63
C ASP A 563 -77.90 48.87 16.01
N GLY A 564 -77.50 47.72 16.58
CA GLY A 564 -78.42 46.83 17.32
C GLY A 564 -79.03 45.62 16.58
N GLY A 565 -78.39 45.03 15.55
CA GLY A 565 -78.84 43.77 14.90
C GLY A 565 -77.83 42.61 14.97
N GLU A 566 -78.24 41.34 14.86
CA GLU A 566 -77.33 40.17 14.98
C GLU A 566 -76.11 40.24 14.02
N VAL A 567 -74.92 39.88 14.51
CA VAL A 567 -73.65 39.87 13.76
C VAL A 567 -73.03 38.48 13.83
N GLU A 568 -72.57 37.93 12.71
CA GLU A 568 -71.68 36.76 12.71
C GLU A 568 -70.22 37.18 12.90
N LEU A 569 -69.56 36.54 13.86
CA LEU A 569 -68.15 36.76 14.17
C LEU A 569 -67.32 35.57 13.69
N THR A 570 -66.38 35.83 12.78
CA THR A 570 -65.33 34.88 12.42
C THR A 570 -63.98 35.49 12.74
N ALA A 571 -63.25 34.87 13.68
CA ALA A 571 -61.86 35.20 14.00
C ALA A 571 -60.96 34.19 13.29
N THR A 572 -60.08 34.68 12.42
CA THR A 572 -59.02 33.87 11.82
C THR A 572 -57.66 34.31 12.36
N PRO A 573 -56.74 33.38 12.66
CA PRO A 573 -55.37 33.73 13.04
C PRO A 573 -54.77 34.57 11.91
N SER A 574 -54.31 35.79 12.18
CA SER A 574 -53.62 36.55 11.16
C SER A 574 -52.20 36.01 11.02
N ALA A 575 -51.83 35.56 9.82
CA ALA A 575 -50.44 35.23 9.52
C ALA A 575 -49.62 36.53 9.59
N GLY A 576 -48.82 36.66 10.64
CA GLY A 576 -47.74 37.63 10.74
C GLY A 576 -46.47 37.06 10.14
#